data_AF-A0AAJ1WV24-F1
#
_entry.id   AF-A0AAJ1WV24-F1
#
_cell.length_a   1.000
_cell.length_b   1.000
_cell.length_c   1.000
_cell.angle_alpha   90.00
_cell.angle_beta   90.00
_cell.angle_gamma   90.00
#
_symmetry.space_group_name_H-M   'P 1'
#
loop_
_entity.id
_entity.type
_entity.pdbx_description
1 polymer ?
#
loop_
_entity_poly.entity_id
_entity_poly.type
_entity_poly.pdbx_seq_one_letter_code
_entity_poly.pdbx_strand_id
1 'polypeptide(L)'
;MTVRALVFDVFGTLVDWRSGVAREAARLLAPYAPALDAGAFADADSFADTWRARYNPSMETVRSGARPFVDLDTLQAESLPDVLAQFGIAGVPEDVRRELVQAWHRLDAWPEVPDAMRRLRERHLLAPNSNGHVRLMADLARRNGFVFDAILGAGYSRDYKPKPALYRDAVAAFGFAPAETLMVAAHSNDLAAAASHGLSTAHIARPHEHGPGGGETAPSVPVTYAARDLADLADQLGC
;
A
#
# COMPACT_ATOMS: atom_id res chain seq x y z
N MET A 1 -12.16 -1.03 25.18
CA MET A 1 -12.51 -2.13 24.25
C MET A 1 -11.22 -2.84 23.90
N THR A 2 -11.23 -4.17 23.76
CA THR A 2 -9.99 -4.93 23.52
C THR A 2 -9.85 -5.22 22.03
N VAL A 3 -8.84 -4.63 21.39
CA VAL A 3 -8.47 -4.93 20.00
C VAL A 3 -7.98 -6.38 19.91
N ARG A 4 -8.43 -7.12 18.89
CA ARG A 4 -8.06 -8.54 18.66
C ARG A 4 -7.40 -8.79 17.30
N ALA A 5 -7.77 -8.02 16.29
CA ALA A 5 -7.19 -8.09 14.96
C ALA A 5 -6.74 -6.70 14.49
N LEU A 6 -5.60 -6.66 13.80
CA LEU A 6 -5.12 -5.48 13.08
C LEU A 6 -5.17 -5.76 11.59
N VAL A 7 -5.84 -4.87 10.87
CA VAL A 7 -5.86 -4.87 9.41
C VAL A 7 -5.14 -3.65 8.88
N PHE A 8 -4.25 -3.85 7.92
CA PHE A 8 -3.28 -2.83 7.51
C PHE A 8 -3.56 -2.34 6.09
N ASP A 9 -3.62 -1.02 5.91
CA ASP A 9 -3.14 -0.48 4.65
C ASP A 9 -1.65 -0.81 4.46
N VAL A 10 -1.16 -0.92 3.22
CA VAL A 10 0.19 -1.43 2.95
C VAL A 10 1.08 -0.42 2.22
N PHE A 11 0.65 0.09 1.07
CA PHE A 11 1.47 1.01 0.28
C PHE A 11 1.54 2.37 0.98
N GLY A 12 2.71 2.77 1.45
CA GLY A 12 2.90 3.99 2.23
C GLY A 12 2.85 3.69 3.72
N THR A 13 1.83 2.96 4.16
CA THR A 13 1.68 2.56 5.58
C THR A 13 2.79 1.61 6.05
N LEU A 14 3.05 0.50 5.36
CA LEU A 14 4.04 -0.49 5.76
C LEU A 14 5.32 -0.45 4.90
N VAL A 15 5.21 -0.06 3.63
CA VAL A 15 6.33 -0.08 2.68
C VAL A 15 6.53 1.28 2.00
N ASP A 16 7.80 1.62 1.77
CA ASP A 16 8.22 2.77 0.97
C ASP A 16 8.11 2.42 -0.52
N TRP A 17 6.92 2.70 -1.09
CA TRP A 17 6.65 2.40 -2.49
C TRP A 17 7.44 3.31 -3.43
N ARG A 18 7.68 4.57 -3.05
CA ARG A 18 8.26 5.58 -3.93
C ARG A 18 9.70 5.26 -4.24
N SER A 19 10.52 5.05 -3.19
CA SER A 19 11.93 4.68 -3.37
C SER A 19 12.08 3.31 -4.04
N GLY A 20 11.19 2.36 -3.71
CA GLY A 20 11.21 1.02 -4.30
C GLY A 20 10.93 1.02 -5.80
N VAL A 21 9.89 1.73 -6.25
CA VAL A 21 9.55 1.86 -7.67
C VAL A 21 10.61 2.67 -8.41
N ALA A 22 11.07 3.79 -7.84
CA ALA A 22 12.12 4.61 -8.46
C ALA A 22 13.41 3.81 -8.71
N ARG A 23 13.87 3.04 -7.71
CA ARG A 23 15.05 2.17 -7.83
C ARG A 23 14.90 1.14 -8.94
N GLU A 24 13.76 0.45 -9.00
CA GLU A 24 13.52 -0.57 -10.02
C GLU A 24 13.37 0.04 -11.42
N ALA A 25 12.71 1.19 -11.53
CA ALA A 25 12.59 1.93 -12.78
C ALA A 25 13.97 2.35 -13.31
N ALA A 26 14.82 2.95 -12.47
CA ALA A 26 16.19 3.32 -12.85
C ALA A 26 16.98 2.10 -13.35
N ARG A 27 16.92 0.97 -12.64
CA ARG A 27 17.60 -0.27 -13.04
C ARG A 27 17.09 -0.82 -14.37
N LEU A 28 15.77 -0.92 -14.54
CA LEU A 28 15.15 -1.60 -15.69
C LEU A 28 15.12 -0.73 -16.95
N LEU A 29 15.01 0.59 -16.77
CA LEU A 29 14.93 1.53 -17.88
C LEU A 29 16.29 2.10 -18.28
N ALA A 30 17.38 1.83 -17.56
CA ALA A 30 18.72 2.31 -17.90
C ALA A 30 19.11 2.13 -19.39
N PRO A 31 18.80 1.00 -20.08
CA PRO A 31 19.11 0.85 -21.50
C PRO A 31 18.28 1.74 -22.44
N TYR A 32 17.11 2.19 -22.00
CA TYR A 32 16.11 2.91 -22.80
C TYR A 32 16.02 4.40 -22.44
N ALA A 33 16.44 4.74 -21.22
CA ALA A 33 16.44 6.08 -20.66
C ALA A 33 17.65 6.26 -19.73
N PRO A 34 18.89 6.33 -20.25
CA PRO A 34 20.09 6.49 -19.41
C PRO A 34 20.07 7.77 -18.56
N ALA A 35 19.33 8.79 -19.00
CA ALA A 35 19.14 10.04 -18.27
C ALA A 35 18.35 9.85 -16.97
N LEU A 36 17.53 8.80 -16.84
CA LEU A 36 16.75 8.51 -15.63
C LEU A 36 17.65 8.21 -14.41
N ASP A 37 18.92 7.86 -14.64
CA ASP A 37 19.96 7.57 -13.64
C ASP A 37 21.11 8.61 -13.66
N ALA A 38 21.06 9.64 -14.50
CA ALA A 38 22.19 10.54 -14.77
C ALA A 38 22.49 11.58 -13.66
N GLY A 39 22.28 11.22 -12.39
CA GLY A 39 22.79 11.96 -11.23
C GLY A 39 21.75 12.70 -10.40
N ALA A 40 20.45 12.50 -10.64
CA ALA A 40 19.40 12.99 -9.76
C ALA A 40 18.28 11.96 -9.67
N PHE A 41 18.16 11.29 -8.53
CA PHE A 41 16.99 10.48 -8.17
C PHE A 41 15.65 11.17 -8.49
N ALA A 42 15.62 12.51 -8.62
CA ALA A 42 14.49 13.32 -9.04
C ALA A 42 13.70 12.79 -10.26
N ASP A 43 14.35 12.23 -11.29
CA ASP A 43 13.63 11.75 -12.49
C ASP A 43 13.02 10.36 -12.28
N ALA A 44 13.72 9.45 -11.59
CA ALA A 44 13.19 8.13 -11.22
C ALA A 44 12.07 8.23 -10.17
N ASP A 45 12.23 9.17 -9.24
CA ASP A 45 11.21 9.57 -8.27
C ASP A 45 9.99 10.15 -8.98
N SER A 46 10.19 11.07 -9.92
CA SER A 46 9.11 11.64 -10.73
C SER A 46 8.40 10.55 -11.56
N PHE A 47 9.14 9.54 -12.04
CA PHE A 47 8.55 8.38 -12.71
C PHE A 47 7.65 7.59 -11.77
N ALA A 48 8.13 7.28 -10.56
CA ALA A 48 7.33 6.61 -9.53
C ALA A 48 6.07 7.41 -9.16
N ASP A 49 6.21 8.72 -8.96
CA ASP A 49 5.10 9.63 -8.63
C ASP A 49 4.09 9.70 -9.78
N THR A 50 4.55 9.78 -11.04
CA THR A 50 3.70 9.79 -12.23
C THR A 50 2.93 8.49 -12.38
N TRP A 51 3.57 7.35 -12.12
CA TRP A 51 2.88 6.05 -12.16
C TRP A 51 1.87 5.94 -11.01
N ARG A 52 2.23 6.37 -9.80
CA ARG A 52 1.32 6.42 -8.65
C ARG A 52 0.11 7.33 -8.91
N ALA A 53 0.26 8.41 -9.67
CA ALA A 53 -0.86 9.27 -10.05
C ALA A 53 -1.93 8.55 -10.91
N ARG A 54 -1.56 7.47 -11.62
CA ARG A 54 -2.51 6.62 -12.38
C ARG A 54 -3.31 5.67 -11.50
N TYR A 55 -2.86 5.43 -10.28
CA TYR A 55 -3.43 4.46 -9.34
C TYR A 55 -4.93 4.68 -9.06
N ASN A 56 -5.29 5.87 -8.59
CA ASN A 56 -6.68 6.19 -8.22
C ASN A 56 -7.63 6.21 -9.43
N PRO A 57 -7.28 6.85 -10.57
CA PRO A 57 -8.09 6.80 -11.78
C PRO A 57 -8.30 5.39 -12.31
N SER A 58 -7.26 4.54 -12.35
CA SER A 58 -7.40 3.16 -12.84
C SER A 58 -8.36 2.34 -11.98
N MET A 59 -8.24 2.41 -10.65
CA MET A 59 -9.17 1.72 -9.74
C MET A 59 -10.59 2.29 -9.80
N GLU A 60 -10.77 3.58 -10.12
CA GLU A 60 -12.10 4.19 -10.21
C GLU A 60 -12.96 3.55 -11.30
N THR A 61 -12.36 3.04 -12.37
CA THR A 61 -13.09 2.30 -13.41
C THR A 61 -13.77 1.05 -12.86
N VAL A 62 -13.19 0.40 -11.86
CA VAL A 62 -13.79 -0.74 -11.15
C VAL A 62 -14.79 -0.24 -10.10
N ARG A 63 -14.41 0.74 -9.26
CA ARG A 63 -15.27 1.26 -8.18
C ARG A 63 -16.59 1.84 -8.70
N SER A 64 -16.55 2.52 -9.85
CA SER A 64 -17.75 3.09 -10.48
C SER A 64 -18.64 2.04 -11.17
N GLY A 65 -18.15 0.80 -11.34
CA GLY A 65 -18.82 -0.25 -12.09
C GLY A 65 -18.67 -0.12 -13.61
N ALA A 66 -17.82 0.80 -14.11
CA ALA A 66 -17.56 0.94 -15.54
C ALA A 66 -16.88 -0.28 -16.15
N ARG A 67 -16.15 -1.08 -15.35
CA ARG A 67 -15.62 -2.40 -15.73
C ARG A 67 -15.72 -3.41 -14.59
N PRO A 68 -15.71 -4.73 -14.87
CA PRO A 68 -15.53 -5.77 -13.86
C PRO A 68 -14.17 -5.67 -13.16
N PHE A 69 -14.09 -6.22 -11.94
CA PHE A 69 -12.83 -6.29 -11.19
C PHE A 69 -11.72 -6.99 -11.98
N VAL A 70 -10.57 -6.33 -12.04
CA VAL A 70 -9.26 -6.86 -12.40
C VAL A 70 -8.28 -6.58 -11.27
N ASP A 71 -7.18 -7.31 -11.20
CA ASP A 71 -6.17 -7.07 -10.17
C ASP A 71 -5.33 -5.82 -10.43
N LEU A 72 -4.57 -5.42 -9.40
CA LEU A 72 -3.79 -4.20 -9.45
C LEU A 72 -2.63 -4.28 -10.46
N ASP A 73 -2.06 -5.46 -10.71
CA ASP A 73 -1.00 -5.64 -11.70
C ASP A 73 -1.53 -5.35 -13.10
N THR A 74 -2.76 -5.80 -13.40
CA THR A 74 -3.46 -5.48 -14.64
C THR A 74 -3.61 -3.97 -14.81
N LEU A 75 -4.10 -3.26 -13.78
CA LEU A 75 -4.27 -1.80 -13.83
C LEU A 75 -2.92 -1.06 -13.98
N GLN A 76 -1.87 -1.54 -13.32
CA GLN A 76 -0.53 -0.99 -13.43
C GLN A 76 0.04 -1.19 -14.84
N ALA A 77 -0.10 -2.39 -15.40
CA ALA A 77 0.32 -2.73 -16.75
C ALA A 77 -0.41 -1.88 -17.80
N GLU A 78 -1.72 -1.69 -17.65
CA GLU A 78 -2.54 -0.87 -18.55
C GLU A 78 -2.11 0.61 -18.54
N SER A 79 -1.70 1.13 -17.38
CA SER A 79 -1.25 2.52 -17.25
C SER A 79 0.21 2.78 -17.65
N LEU A 80 1.06 1.75 -17.65
CA LEU A 80 2.50 1.88 -17.87
C LEU A 80 2.87 2.48 -19.25
N PRO A 81 2.21 2.14 -20.37
CA PRO A 81 2.49 2.77 -21.66
C PRO A 81 2.38 4.29 -21.64
N ASP A 82 1.34 4.84 -21.00
CA ASP A 82 1.14 6.29 -20.91
C ASP A 82 2.20 6.95 -20.03
N VAL A 83 2.60 6.28 -18.95
CA VAL A 83 3.70 6.75 -18.09
C VAL A 83 5.01 6.78 -18.89
N LEU A 84 5.36 5.71 -19.60
CA LEU A 84 6.57 5.67 -20.43
C LEU A 84 6.57 6.78 -21.50
N ALA A 85 5.42 7.00 -22.16
CA ALA A 85 5.26 8.04 -23.16
C ALA A 85 5.46 9.45 -22.58
N GLN A 86 5.00 9.71 -21.35
CA GLN A 86 5.19 11.01 -20.68
C GLN A 86 6.67 11.33 -20.40
N PHE A 87 7.51 10.32 -20.24
CA PHE A 87 8.97 10.47 -20.10
C PHE A 87 9.72 10.34 -21.44
N GLY A 88 9.02 10.24 -22.57
CA GLY A 88 9.64 10.06 -23.89
C GLY A 88 10.36 8.72 -24.06
N ILE A 89 10.04 7.71 -23.24
CA ILE A 89 10.70 6.40 -23.23
C ILE A 89 10.00 5.48 -24.23
N ALA A 90 10.73 5.09 -25.27
CA ALA A 90 10.24 4.23 -26.33
C ALA A 90 11.04 2.93 -26.43
N GLY A 91 10.52 1.96 -27.18
CA GLY A 91 11.24 0.72 -27.49
C GLY A 91 11.42 -0.26 -26.33
N VAL A 92 10.81 0.00 -25.16
CA VAL A 92 10.87 -0.91 -24.01
C VAL A 92 10.17 -2.24 -24.37
N PRO A 93 10.88 -3.39 -24.37
CA PRO A 93 10.32 -4.70 -24.66
C PRO A 93 9.27 -5.14 -23.64
N GLU A 94 8.38 -6.03 -24.05
CA GLU A 94 7.24 -6.45 -23.24
C GLU A 94 7.64 -7.21 -21.98
N ASP A 95 8.73 -7.98 -22.01
CA ASP A 95 9.28 -8.63 -20.81
C ASP A 95 9.80 -7.62 -19.78
N VAL A 96 10.46 -6.54 -20.22
CA VAL A 96 10.89 -5.44 -19.34
C VAL A 96 9.67 -4.70 -18.76
N ARG A 97 8.62 -4.47 -19.56
CA ARG A 97 7.36 -3.86 -19.07
C ARG A 97 6.69 -4.72 -18.00
N ARG A 98 6.63 -6.04 -18.20
CA ARG A 98 6.14 -6.96 -17.16
C ARG A 98 7.01 -6.91 -15.90
N GLU A 99 8.34 -6.86 -16.05
CA GLU A 99 9.24 -6.78 -14.89
C GLU A 99 9.12 -5.45 -14.13
N LEU A 100 8.82 -4.35 -14.84
CA LEU A 100 8.48 -3.05 -14.24
C LEU A 100 7.19 -3.11 -13.41
N VAL A 101 6.15 -3.80 -13.88
CA VAL A 101 4.93 -4.01 -13.06
C VAL A 101 5.29 -4.78 -11.78
N GLN A 102 6.16 -5.79 -11.89
CA GLN A 102 6.65 -6.53 -10.72
C GLN A 102 7.52 -5.69 -9.78
N ALA A 103 7.91 -4.45 -10.12
CA ALA A 103 8.58 -3.55 -9.18
C ALA A 103 7.73 -3.28 -7.92
N TRP A 104 6.40 -3.22 -8.07
CA TRP A 104 5.47 -3.03 -6.96
C TRP A 104 5.41 -4.22 -5.98
N HIS A 105 6.01 -5.35 -6.34
CA HIS A 105 6.20 -6.53 -5.47
C HIS A 105 7.54 -6.48 -4.72
N ARG A 106 8.43 -5.53 -5.06
CA ARG A 106 9.81 -5.43 -4.53
C ARG A 106 10.02 -4.14 -3.73
N LEU A 107 9.07 -3.82 -2.86
CA LEU A 107 9.11 -2.62 -2.03
C LEU A 107 9.65 -2.94 -0.64
N ASP A 108 10.51 -2.06 -0.13
CA ASP A 108 11.12 -2.22 1.19
C ASP A 108 10.20 -1.64 2.27
N ALA A 109 10.11 -2.34 3.39
CA ALA A 109 9.42 -1.86 4.57
C ALA A 109 10.12 -0.63 5.14
N TRP A 110 9.37 0.23 5.83
CA TRP A 110 10.00 1.24 6.69
C TRP A 110 10.83 0.55 7.79
N PRO A 111 11.94 1.16 8.25
CA PRO A 111 12.92 0.47 9.10
C PRO A 111 12.35 -0.19 10.36
N GLU A 112 11.32 0.41 10.95
CA GLU A 112 10.69 -0.06 12.19
C GLU A 112 9.62 -1.14 11.96
N VAL A 113 9.09 -1.26 10.74
CA VAL A 113 7.91 -2.09 10.45
C VAL A 113 8.16 -3.58 10.72
N PRO A 114 9.28 -4.21 10.29
CA PRO A 114 9.48 -5.64 10.54
C PRO A 114 9.44 -6.03 12.02
N ASP A 115 10.10 -5.26 12.90
CA ASP A 115 10.10 -5.54 14.34
C ASP A 115 8.74 -5.24 14.97
N ALA A 116 8.10 -4.13 14.60
CA ALA A 116 6.77 -3.80 15.11
C ALA A 116 5.71 -4.84 14.69
N MET A 117 5.74 -5.32 13.44
CA MET A 117 4.87 -6.40 12.96
C MET A 117 5.09 -7.69 13.76
N ARG A 118 6.34 -8.05 14.06
CA ARG A 118 6.68 -9.22 14.89
C ARG A 118 6.04 -9.10 16.28
N ARG A 119 6.21 -7.96 16.94
CA ARG A 119 5.65 -7.65 18.27
C ARG A 119 4.12 -7.71 18.28
N LEU A 120 3.48 -7.02 17.33
CA LEU A 120 2.02 -6.98 17.22
C LEU A 120 1.41 -8.38 17.06
N ARG A 121 2.09 -9.25 16.30
CA ARG A 121 1.64 -10.63 16.05
C ARG A 121 1.62 -11.49 17.30
N GLU A 122 2.40 -11.17 18.33
CA GLU A 122 2.39 -11.95 19.58
C GLU A 122 1.04 -11.87 20.31
N ARG A 123 0.23 -10.84 20.01
CA ARG A 123 -1.02 -10.56 20.73
C ARG A 123 -2.24 -10.40 19.83
N HIS A 124 -2.07 -10.21 18.52
CA HIS A 124 -3.14 -9.90 17.59
C HIS A 124 -3.03 -10.69 16.29
N LEU A 125 -4.17 -10.96 15.64
CA LEU A 125 -4.19 -11.44 14.26
C LEU A 125 -3.86 -10.29 13.31
N LEU A 126 -2.97 -10.53 12.35
CA LEU A 126 -2.53 -9.52 11.39
C LEU A 126 -2.95 -9.88 9.97
N ALA A 127 -3.52 -8.93 9.22
CA ALA A 127 -3.73 -9.08 7.77
C ALA A 127 -3.63 -7.74 7.04
N PRO A 128 -3.19 -7.71 5.77
CA PRO A 128 -3.42 -6.54 4.94
C PRO A 128 -4.91 -6.41 4.62
N ASN A 129 -5.44 -5.19 4.67
CA ASN A 129 -6.65 -4.77 3.98
C ASN A 129 -6.24 -3.77 2.88
N SER A 130 -5.55 -4.31 1.88
CA SER A 130 -4.87 -3.55 0.83
C SER A 130 -5.63 -3.60 -0.48
N ASN A 131 -5.40 -2.60 -1.33
CA ASN A 131 -5.81 -2.63 -2.72
C ASN A 131 -4.93 -3.55 -3.59
N GLY A 132 -3.76 -3.98 -3.11
CA GLY A 132 -3.00 -5.01 -3.81
C GLY A 132 -3.68 -6.37 -3.70
N HIS A 133 -3.57 -7.17 -4.77
CA HIS A 133 -4.13 -8.51 -4.83
C HIS A 133 -3.25 -9.51 -4.04
N VAL A 134 -3.74 -10.74 -3.83
CA VAL A 134 -3.15 -11.71 -2.88
C VAL A 134 -1.67 -12.00 -3.16
N ARG A 135 -1.31 -12.20 -4.43
CA ARG A 135 0.07 -12.52 -4.83
C ARG A 135 1.02 -11.35 -4.53
N LEU A 136 0.61 -10.12 -4.82
CA LEU A 136 1.39 -8.91 -4.49
C LEU A 136 1.65 -8.80 -2.98
N MET A 137 0.61 -8.96 -2.17
CA MET A 137 0.75 -8.93 -0.71
C MET A 137 1.69 -10.02 -0.19
N ALA A 138 1.60 -11.23 -0.73
CA ALA A 138 2.47 -12.34 -0.37
C ALA A 138 3.94 -12.05 -0.73
N ASP A 139 4.21 -11.42 -1.87
CA ASP A 139 5.58 -11.06 -2.25
C ASP A 139 6.17 -9.98 -1.35
N LEU A 140 5.41 -8.94 -1.02
CA LEU A 140 5.83 -7.92 -0.08
C LEU A 140 6.10 -8.52 1.32
N ALA A 141 5.25 -9.43 1.77
CA ALA A 141 5.45 -10.14 3.04
C ALA A 141 6.75 -10.94 3.03
N ARG A 142 6.99 -11.74 1.99
CA ARG A 142 8.21 -12.56 1.86
C ARG A 142 9.48 -11.72 1.77
N ARG A 143 9.44 -10.59 1.05
CA ARG A 143 10.58 -9.69 0.94
C ARG A 143 10.98 -9.10 2.29
N ASN A 144 9.99 -8.69 3.08
CA ASN A 144 10.20 -7.91 4.29
C ASN A 144 10.13 -8.73 5.60
N GLY A 145 9.91 -10.04 5.50
CA GLY A 145 9.79 -10.92 6.67
C GLY A 145 8.48 -10.73 7.44
N PHE A 146 7.43 -10.19 6.82
CA PHE A 146 6.12 -10.09 7.45
C PHE A 146 5.49 -11.48 7.56
N VAL A 147 4.80 -11.73 8.66
CA VAL A 147 3.93 -12.90 8.80
C VAL A 147 2.51 -12.41 9.03
N PHE A 148 1.68 -12.52 8.00
CA PHE A 148 0.25 -12.28 8.10
C PHE A 148 -0.48 -13.58 8.39
N ASP A 149 -1.52 -13.52 9.22
CA ASP A 149 -2.39 -14.67 9.52
C ASP A 149 -3.46 -14.87 8.43
N ALA A 150 -3.76 -13.82 7.66
CA ALA A 150 -4.57 -13.87 6.44
C ALA A 150 -4.11 -12.81 5.43
N ILE A 151 -4.51 -12.93 4.16
CA ILE A 151 -4.31 -11.89 3.13
C ILE A 151 -5.69 -11.45 2.64
N LEU A 152 -6.11 -10.24 3.01
CA LEU A 152 -7.45 -9.69 2.75
C LEU A 152 -7.34 -8.43 1.84
N GLY A 153 -8.45 -7.71 1.67
CA GLY A 153 -8.54 -6.54 0.82
C GLY A 153 -9.04 -6.86 -0.59
N ALA A 154 -8.50 -6.19 -1.60
CA ALA A 154 -9.10 -6.14 -2.94
C ALA A 154 -9.19 -7.50 -3.64
N GLY A 155 -8.14 -8.34 -3.52
CA GLY A 155 -8.17 -9.68 -4.12
C GLY A 155 -9.26 -10.59 -3.52
N TYR A 156 -9.51 -10.45 -2.22
CA TYR A 156 -10.52 -11.22 -1.48
C TYR A 156 -11.94 -10.67 -1.72
N SER A 157 -12.10 -9.35 -1.61
CA SER A 157 -13.40 -8.66 -1.68
C SER A 157 -13.84 -8.37 -3.12
N ARG A 158 -12.94 -8.57 -4.10
CA ARG A 158 -13.19 -8.34 -5.54
C ARG A 158 -13.64 -6.91 -5.86
N ASP A 159 -13.14 -5.93 -5.11
CA ASP A 159 -13.38 -4.48 -5.28
C ASP A 159 -12.19 -3.69 -4.70
N TYR A 160 -12.20 -2.35 -4.75
CA TYR A 160 -11.14 -1.49 -4.23
C TYR A 160 -11.61 -0.53 -3.14
N LYS A 161 -10.71 -0.19 -2.20
CA LYS A 161 -10.93 0.87 -1.21
C LYS A 161 -11.23 2.19 -1.96
N PRO A 162 -12.13 3.03 -1.43
CA PRO A 162 -12.77 2.96 -0.11
C PRO A 162 -14.14 2.26 -0.10
N LYS A 163 -14.38 1.27 -0.97
CA LYS A 163 -15.68 0.59 -0.99
C LYS A 163 -15.96 -0.16 0.33
N PRO A 164 -17.21 -0.10 0.85
CA PRO A 164 -17.56 -0.71 2.14
C PRO A 164 -17.23 -2.18 2.28
N ALA A 165 -17.30 -2.94 1.18
CA ALA A 165 -17.09 -4.39 1.18
C ALA A 165 -15.73 -4.76 1.80
N LEU A 166 -14.66 -4.04 1.47
CA LEU A 166 -13.32 -4.39 1.92
C LEU A 166 -13.18 -4.34 3.45
N TYR A 167 -13.79 -3.34 4.11
CA TYR A 167 -13.75 -3.22 5.56
C TYR A 167 -14.64 -4.28 6.23
N ARG A 168 -15.84 -4.53 5.67
CA ARG A 168 -16.78 -5.52 6.21
C ARG A 168 -16.26 -6.95 6.07
N ASP A 169 -15.71 -7.27 4.90
CA ASP A 169 -15.14 -8.57 4.58
C ASP A 169 -13.91 -8.84 5.44
N ALA A 170 -13.09 -7.82 5.71
CA ALA A 170 -11.95 -7.95 6.60
C ALA A 170 -12.36 -8.28 8.04
N VAL A 171 -13.40 -7.63 8.57
CA VAL A 171 -13.97 -7.95 9.90
C VAL A 171 -14.57 -9.35 9.90
N ALA A 172 -15.35 -9.69 8.87
CA ALA A 172 -16.04 -10.97 8.75
C ALA A 172 -15.06 -12.15 8.67
N ALA A 173 -13.94 -11.99 7.96
CA ALA A 173 -12.92 -13.03 7.80
C ALA A 173 -12.31 -13.49 9.13
N PHE A 174 -12.18 -12.59 10.11
CA PHE A 174 -11.70 -12.93 11.46
C PHE A 174 -12.81 -13.28 12.45
N GLY A 175 -14.08 -13.08 12.10
CA GLY A 175 -15.22 -13.43 12.96
C GLY A 175 -15.32 -12.58 14.23
N PHE A 176 -14.77 -11.36 14.23
CA PHE A 176 -14.81 -10.44 15.36
C PHE A 176 -15.83 -9.32 15.14
N ALA A 177 -16.16 -8.57 16.19
CA ALA A 177 -16.94 -7.35 16.03
C ALA A 177 -16.09 -6.25 15.34
N PRO A 178 -16.70 -5.31 14.60
CA PRO A 178 -15.97 -4.19 13.99
C PRO A 178 -15.07 -3.45 14.99
N ALA A 179 -15.59 -3.14 16.19
CA ALA A 179 -14.84 -2.44 17.24
C ALA A 179 -13.68 -3.25 17.88
N GLU A 180 -13.57 -4.55 17.56
CA GLU A 180 -12.44 -5.40 17.98
C GLU A 180 -11.39 -5.53 16.86
N THR A 181 -11.66 -4.92 15.69
CA THR A 181 -10.76 -4.89 14.53
C THR A 181 -10.23 -3.48 14.34
N LEU A 182 -8.91 -3.33 14.37
CA LEU A 182 -8.22 -2.05 14.24
C LEU A 182 -7.71 -1.89 12.79
N MET A 183 -8.23 -0.90 12.07
CA MET A 183 -7.65 -0.47 10.80
C MET A 183 -6.44 0.41 11.06
N VAL A 184 -5.27 0.01 10.56
CA VAL A 184 -4.01 0.75 10.67
C VAL A 184 -3.65 1.31 9.30
N ALA A 185 -3.53 2.63 9.18
CA ALA A 185 -3.17 3.29 7.93
C ALA A 185 -2.42 4.61 8.16
N ALA A 186 -1.67 5.04 7.15
CA ALA A 186 -1.08 6.37 7.09
C ALA A 186 -2.01 7.41 6.46
N HIS A 187 -3.17 7.00 5.93
CA HIS A 187 -4.06 7.86 5.15
C HIS A 187 -5.38 8.09 5.89
N SER A 188 -5.65 9.35 6.25
CA SER A 188 -6.85 9.73 7.02
C SER A 188 -8.16 9.36 6.34
N ASN A 189 -8.22 9.42 5.00
CA ASN A 189 -9.41 9.08 4.23
C ASN A 189 -9.79 7.59 4.37
N ASP A 190 -8.79 6.70 4.42
CA ASP A 190 -9.00 5.27 4.60
C ASP A 190 -9.50 4.95 6.01
N LEU A 191 -8.94 5.63 7.01
CA LEU A 191 -9.40 5.53 8.40
C LEU A 191 -10.82 6.06 8.57
N ALA A 192 -11.19 7.17 7.92
CA ALA A 192 -12.55 7.68 7.94
C ALA A 192 -13.56 6.68 7.37
N ALA A 193 -13.21 6.02 6.25
CA ALA A 193 -14.03 4.98 5.64
C ALA A 193 -14.18 3.76 6.58
N ALA A 194 -13.08 3.28 7.16
CA ALA A 194 -13.11 2.18 8.14
C ALA A 194 -13.97 2.51 9.38
N ALA A 195 -13.81 3.71 9.94
CA ALA A 195 -14.59 4.17 11.09
C ALA A 195 -16.10 4.25 10.78
N SER A 196 -16.48 4.61 9.55
CA SER A 196 -17.89 4.61 9.12
C SER A 196 -18.54 3.21 9.10
N HIS A 197 -17.71 2.16 9.20
CA HIS A 197 -18.14 0.77 9.33
C HIS A 197 -17.88 0.17 10.72
N GLY A 198 -17.57 1.03 11.70
CA GLY A 198 -17.47 0.67 13.11
C GLY A 198 -16.11 0.07 13.52
N LEU A 199 -15.11 0.08 12.64
CA LEU A 199 -13.76 -0.33 13.00
C LEU A 199 -13.13 0.70 13.93
N SER A 200 -12.30 0.24 14.87
CA SER A 200 -11.33 1.12 15.51
C SER A 200 -10.26 1.52 14.50
N THR A 201 -9.61 2.67 14.70
CA THR A 201 -8.66 3.23 13.73
C THR A 201 -7.35 3.68 14.38
N ALA A 202 -6.23 3.36 13.75
CA ALA A 202 -4.90 3.80 14.13
C ALA A 202 -4.24 4.52 12.95
N HIS A 203 -3.97 5.81 13.13
CA HIS A 203 -3.12 6.55 12.21
C HIS A 203 -1.65 6.35 12.57
N ILE A 204 -0.81 6.04 11.58
CA ILE A 204 0.65 6.07 11.72
C ILE A 204 1.24 7.15 10.82
N ALA A 205 2.13 7.99 11.35
CA ALA A 205 2.71 9.06 10.57
C ALA A 205 3.69 8.54 9.50
N ARG A 206 3.59 9.06 8.28
CA ARG A 206 4.49 8.77 7.16
C ARG A 206 4.86 10.07 6.44
N PRO A 207 5.59 11.00 7.10
CA PRO A 207 5.92 12.32 6.55
C PRO A 207 6.71 12.29 5.23
N HIS A 208 7.29 11.13 4.90
CA HIS A 208 8.18 10.94 3.76
C HIS A 208 7.60 10.03 2.66
N GLU A 209 6.32 9.63 2.73
CA GLU A 209 5.72 8.72 1.73
C GLU A 209 5.90 9.22 0.29
N HIS A 210 5.62 10.50 0.04
CA HIS A 210 5.78 11.14 -1.27
C HIS A 210 7.06 11.97 -1.37
N GLY A 211 8.12 11.56 -0.66
CA GLY A 211 9.36 12.36 -0.52
C GLY A 211 9.31 13.34 0.65
N PRO A 212 10.31 14.22 0.83
CA PRO A 212 10.44 15.10 1.99
C PRO A 212 9.20 15.97 2.25
N GLY A 213 8.47 15.71 3.33
CA GLY A 213 7.26 16.45 3.70
C GLY A 213 6.01 16.09 2.88
N GLY A 214 6.06 15.02 2.09
CA GLY A 214 5.01 14.64 1.15
C GLY A 214 3.91 13.74 1.72
N GLY A 215 3.99 13.27 2.97
CA GLY A 215 2.96 12.43 3.57
C GLY A 215 2.37 12.96 4.88
N GLU A 216 1.37 12.26 5.42
CA GLU A 216 0.63 12.70 6.61
C GLU A 216 1.48 12.56 7.89
N THR A 217 1.61 13.65 8.64
CA THR A 217 2.29 13.69 9.95
C THR A 217 1.35 13.43 11.11
N ALA A 218 0.06 13.67 10.91
CA ALA A 218 -1.00 13.54 11.90
C ALA A 218 -2.34 13.31 11.18
N PRO A 219 -3.30 12.62 11.82
CA PRO A 219 -4.59 12.37 11.20
C PRO A 219 -5.39 13.68 11.05
N SER A 220 -6.05 13.85 9.91
CA SER A 220 -7.01 14.93 9.64
C SER A 220 -8.45 14.58 10.07
N VAL A 221 -8.66 13.38 10.60
CA VAL A 221 -9.94 12.86 11.08
C VAL A 221 -9.79 12.27 12.50
N PRO A 222 -10.87 12.15 13.29
CA PRO A 222 -10.80 11.46 14.57
C PRO A 222 -10.37 10.00 14.41
N VAL A 223 -9.42 9.56 15.22
CA VAL A 223 -8.91 8.18 15.25
C VAL A 223 -8.86 7.65 16.69
N THR A 224 -8.88 6.32 16.84
CA THR A 224 -8.72 5.68 18.16
C THR A 224 -7.29 5.82 18.68
N TYR A 225 -6.31 5.66 17.80
CA TYR A 225 -4.88 5.82 18.09
C TYR A 225 -4.22 6.72 17.04
N ALA A 226 -3.32 7.58 17.49
CA ALA A 226 -2.42 8.32 16.62
C ALA A 226 -0.99 8.01 17.08
N ALA A 227 -0.20 7.45 16.18
CA ALA A 227 1.16 6.99 16.46
C ALA A 227 2.16 7.64 15.50
N ARG A 228 3.38 7.83 15.99
CA ARG A 228 4.49 8.43 15.23
C ARG A 228 5.03 7.48 14.15
N ASP A 229 4.90 6.19 14.38
CA ASP A 229 5.26 5.10 13.48
C ASP A 229 4.59 3.79 13.97
N LEU A 230 4.92 2.66 13.36
CA LEU A 230 4.32 1.38 13.75
C LEU A 230 4.86 0.85 15.10
N ALA A 231 6.09 1.19 15.48
CA ALA A 231 6.67 0.78 16.76
C ALA A 231 5.99 1.52 17.92
N ASP A 232 5.71 2.82 17.75
CA ASP A 232 4.93 3.63 18.69
C ASP A 232 3.50 3.09 18.85
N LEU A 233 2.87 2.61 17.77
CA LEU A 233 1.57 1.92 17.86
C LEU A 233 1.68 0.60 18.65
N ALA A 234 2.73 -0.19 18.43
CA ALA A 234 2.96 -1.41 19.19
C ALA A 234 3.12 -1.13 20.69
N ASP A 235 3.85 -0.07 21.07
CA ASP A 235 3.98 0.40 22.46
C ASP A 235 2.61 0.79 23.05
N GLN A 236 1.80 1.55 22.30
CA GLN A 236 0.45 1.96 22.71
C GLN A 236 -0.50 0.76 22.93
N LEU A 237 -0.31 -0.33 22.17
CA LEU A 237 -1.05 -1.59 22.32
C LEU A 237 -0.40 -2.54 23.35
N GLY A 238 0.68 -2.13 24.01
CA GLY A 238 1.41 -2.92 25.00
C GLY A 238 2.04 -4.19 24.43
N CYS A 239 2.52 -4.16 23.18
CA CYS A 239 3.31 -5.22 22.56
C CYS A 239 4.81 -4.95 22.69
#